data_AF-A0A9X7TIQ1-F1
#
_entry.id   AF-A0A9X7TIQ1-F1
#
_cell.length_a   1.000
_cell.length_b   1.000
_cell.length_c   1.000
_cell.angle_alpha   90.00
_cell.angle_beta   90.00
_cell.angle_gamma   90.00
#
_symmetry.space_group_name_H-M   'P 1'
#
loop_
_entity.id
_entity.type
_entity.pdbx_description
1 polymer ?
#
loop_
_entity_poly.entity_id
_entity_poly.type
_entity_poly.pdbx_seq_one_letter_code
_entity_poly.pdbx_strand_id
1 'polypeptide(L)'
;MKATNGLKWGLAFGLLIGLIASGIIYGIAYYPHMSELQSEYYSQVLNETKNVTEANLAAKELPTILPVTILVISGLAYTIGGALAGLVIAYLWEKYPSWIIKGLIGGVIVLLLSFLFGIFPLLETLPISLIIGLLISFRLNEINKKV
;
A
#
# COMPACT_ATOMS: atom_id res chain seq x y z
N MET A 1 11.92 3.15 -23.63
CA MET A 1 12.24 1.84 -23.01
C MET A 1 12.30 1.89 -21.49
N LYS A 2 13.17 2.71 -20.86
CA LYS A 2 13.33 2.73 -19.39
C LYS A 2 12.06 3.14 -18.64
N ALA A 3 11.35 4.17 -19.11
CA ALA A 3 10.06 4.59 -18.53
C ALA A 3 8.98 3.49 -18.63
N THR A 4 8.87 2.82 -19.78
CA THR A 4 7.94 1.70 -19.99
C THR A 4 8.25 0.51 -19.07
N ASN A 5 9.53 0.16 -18.92
CA ASN A 5 9.96 -0.89 -17.99
C ASN A 5 9.73 -0.47 -16.54
N GLY A 6 10.00 0.79 -16.18
CA GLY A 6 9.75 1.33 -14.86
C GLY A 6 8.28 1.25 -14.49
N LEU A 7 7.39 1.67 -15.40
CA LEU A 7 5.94 1.56 -15.22
C LEU A 7 5.48 0.11 -15.09
N LYS A 8 5.94 -0.79 -15.98
CA LYS A 8 5.58 -2.21 -15.96
C LYS A 8 5.95 -2.88 -14.64
N TRP A 9 7.19 -2.72 -14.19
CA TRP A 9 7.66 -3.32 -12.94
C TRP A 9 7.11 -2.59 -11.72
N GLY A 10 6.87 -1.29 -11.83
CA GLY A 10 6.17 -0.49 -10.82
C GLY A 10 4.77 -1.02 -10.53
N LEU A 11 3.97 -1.25 -11.57
CA LEU A 11 2.64 -1.85 -11.46
C LEU A 11 2.72 -3.28 -10.90
N ALA A 12 3.63 -4.10 -11.41
CA ALA A 12 3.76 -5.50 -10.98
C ALA A 12 4.14 -5.62 -9.50
N PHE A 13 5.19 -4.93 -9.06
CA PHE A 13 5.62 -4.98 -7.66
C PHE A 13 4.68 -4.23 -6.74
N GLY A 14 4.10 -3.10 -7.19
CA GLY A 14 3.09 -2.36 -6.43
C GLY A 14 1.86 -3.23 -6.12
N LEU A 15 1.36 -3.96 -7.11
CA LEU A 15 0.22 -4.87 -6.92
C LEU A 15 0.59 -6.07 -6.03
N LEU A 16 1.67 -6.78 -6.36
CA LEU A 16 2.07 -7.98 -5.61
C LEU A 16 2.34 -7.68 -4.14
N ILE A 17 3.14 -6.65 -3.88
CA ILE A 17 3.46 -6.25 -2.51
C ILE A 17 2.22 -5.64 -1.84
N GLY A 18 1.38 -4.89 -2.56
CA GLY A 18 0.14 -4.33 -2.00
C GLY A 18 -0.83 -5.38 -1.49
N LEU A 19 -0.96 -6.51 -2.20
CA LEU A 19 -1.77 -7.65 -1.75
C LEU A 19 -1.18 -8.27 -0.48
N ILE A 20 0.13 -8.52 -0.44
CA ILE A 20 0.80 -9.08 0.74
C ILE A 20 0.68 -8.11 1.94
N ALA A 21 0.94 -6.83 1.70
CA ALA A 21 0.86 -5.75 2.67
C ALA A 21 -0.53 -5.66 3.31
N SER A 22 -1.59 -5.80 2.53
CA SER A 22 -2.96 -5.75 3.06
C SER A 22 -3.23 -6.83 4.13
N GLY A 23 -2.71 -8.04 3.92
CA GLY A 23 -2.82 -9.11 4.90
C GLY A 23 -2.00 -8.85 6.17
N ILE A 24 -0.79 -8.29 6.01
CA ILE A 24 0.07 -7.91 7.14
C ILE A 24 -0.57 -6.79 7.96
N ILE A 25 -1.03 -5.73 7.29
CA ILE A 25 -1.69 -4.58 7.91
C ILE A 25 -2.93 -5.06 8.66
N TYR A 26 -3.79 -5.86 8.03
CA TYR A 26 -4.97 -6.41 8.70
C TYR A 26 -4.59 -7.27 9.91
N GLY A 27 -3.70 -8.24 9.74
CA GLY A 27 -3.36 -9.21 10.77
C GLY A 27 -2.65 -8.61 11.99
N ILE A 28 -1.85 -7.56 11.78
CA ILE A 28 -1.06 -6.93 12.85
C ILE A 28 -1.78 -5.71 13.45
N ALA A 29 -2.35 -4.83 12.63
CA ALA A 29 -2.87 -3.55 13.10
C ALA A 29 -4.37 -3.57 13.45
N TYR A 30 -5.17 -4.43 12.79
CA TYR A 30 -6.63 -4.41 12.93
C TYR A 30 -7.19 -5.62 13.65
N TYR A 31 -6.73 -6.83 13.29
CA TYR A 31 -7.25 -8.08 13.85
C TYR A 31 -7.15 -8.16 15.38
N PRO A 32 -6.03 -7.76 16.03
CA PRO A 32 -5.93 -7.78 17.49
C PRO A 32 -6.92 -6.84 18.20
N HIS A 33 -7.36 -5.79 17.51
CA HIS A 33 -8.26 -4.75 18.03
C HIS A 33 -9.70 -4.88 17.52
N MET A 34 -10.06 -6.01 16.90
CA MET A 34 -11.36 -6.19 16.24
C MET A 34 -12.55 -5.96 17.17
N SER A 35 -12.47 -6.43 18.42
CA SER A 35 -13.56 -6.22 19.40
C SER A 35 -13.78 -4.75 19.74
N GLU A 36 -12.70 -3.98 19.84
CA GLU A 36 -12.76 -2.53 20.09
C GLU A 36 -13.37 -1.81 18.88
N LEU A 37 -12.90 -2.15 17.67
CA LEU A 37 -13.41 -1.62 16.41
C LEU A 37 -14.89 -1.92 16.20
N GLN A 38 -15.36 -3.13 16.57
CA GLN A 38 -16.78 -3.48 16.49
C GLN A 38 -17.64 -2.64 17.45
N SER A 39 -17.15 -2.42 18.67
CA SER A 39 -17.84 -1.59 19.67
C SER A 39 -17.91 -0.12 19.24
N GLU A 40 -16.81 0.39 18.68
CA GLU A 40 -16.74 1.75 18.15
C GLU A 40 -17.67 1.92 16.94
N TYR A 41 -17.63 0.99 15.98
CA TYR A 41 -18.48 1.03 14.79
C TYR A 41 -19.97 0.90 15.14
N TYR A 42 -20.31 0.04 16.10
CA TYR A 42 -21.67 -0.01 16.67
C TYR A 42 -22.11 1.36 17.20
N SER A 43 -21.27 2.00 18.00
CA SER A 43 -21.58 3.28 18.63
C SER A 43 -21.73 4.41 17.62
N GLN A 44 -20.89 4.42 16.57
CA GLN A 44 -20.98 5.38 15.46
C GLN A 44 -22.29 5.21 14.71
N VAL A 45 -22.62 4.00 14.25
CA VAL A 45 -23.87 3.74 13.51
C VAL A 45 -25.09 4.03 14.37
N LEU A 46 -25.10 3.63 15.65
CA LEU A 46 -26.20 3.93 16.56
C LEU A 46 -26.40 5.44 16.73
N ASN A 47 -25.31 6.22 16.79
CA ASN A 47 -25.40 7.66 16.91
C ASN A 47 -25.96 8.33 15.65
N GLU A 48 -25.60 7.82 14.48
CA GLU A 48 -26.04 8.32 13.17
C GLU A 48 -27.49 7.93 12.84
N THR A 49 -27.86 6.66 13.04
CA THR A 49 -29.15 6.11 12.60
C THR A 49 -30.21 6.07 13.70
N LYS A 50 -29.78 6.15 14.97
CA LYS A 50 -30.63 5.91 16.17
C LYS A 50 -31.31 4.53 16.16
N ASN A 51 -30.81 3.58 15.36
CA ASN A 51 -31.39 2.26 15.17
C ASN A 51 -30.48 1.16 15.72
N VAL A 52 -30.92 0.50 16.78
CA VAL A 52 -30.18 -0.58 17.47
C VAL A 52 -30.02 -1.81 16.58
N THR A 53 -31.00 -2.14 15.75
CA THR A 53 -30.94 -3.32 14.87
C THR A 53 -29.89 -3.12 13.79
N GLU A 54 -29.86 -1.94 13.18
CA GLU A 54 -28.89 -1.58 12.14
C GLU A 54 -27.47 -1.50 12.70
N ALA A 55 -27.28 -0.89 13.87
CA ALA A 55 -25.98 -0.81 14.54
C ALA A 55 -25.42 -2.20 14.87
N ASN A 56 -26.25 -3.12 15.36
CA ASN A 56 -25.83 -4.50 15.64
C ASN A 56 -25.44 -5.27 14.38
N LEU A 57 -26.20 -5.10 13.29
CA LEU A 57 -25.88 -5.72 12.01
C LEU A 57 -24.54 -5.22 11.48
N ALA A 58 -24.36 -3.90 11.46
CA ALA A 58 -23.14 -3.25 10.98
C ALA A 58 -21.88 -3.72 11.74
N ALA A 59 -21.94 -3.76 13.07
CA ALA A 59 -20.82 -4.25 13.90
C ALA A 59 -20.52 -5.74 13.68
N LYS A 60 -21.55 -6.56 13.44
CA LYS A 60 -21.39 -7.99 13.15
C LYS A 60 -20.74 -8.25 11.79
N GLU A 61 -21.00 -7.39 10.80
CA GLU A 61 -20.43 -7.51 9.45
C GLU A 61 -19.01 -6.96 9.34
N LEU A 62 -18.59 -6.09 10.26
CA LEU A 62 -17.28 -5.45 10.25
C LEU A 62 -16.08 -6.41 10.03
N PRO A 63 -15.98 -7.59 10.71
CA PRO A 63 -14.85 -8.50 10.50
C PRO A 63 -14.77 -9.07 9.08
N THR A 64 -15.87 -9.04 8.33
CA THR A 64 -15.94 -9.51 6.93
C THR A 64 -15.62 -8.37 5.96
N ILE A 65 -16.16 -7.18 6.22
CA ILE A 65 -16.01 -6.02 5.34
C ILE A 65 -14.62 -5.40 5.47
N LEU A 66 -14.12 -5.24 6.70
CA LEU A 66 -12.85 -4.58 6.98
C LEU A 66 -11.64 -5.15 6.20
N PRO A 67 -11.37 -6.48 6.18
CA PRO A 67 -10.25 -7.03 5.43
C PRO A 67 -10.38 -6.79 3.92
N VAL A 68 -11.61 -6.85 3.38
CA VAL A 68 -11.86 -6.56 1.95
C VAL A 68 -11.59 -5.09 1.65
N THR A 69 -12.08 -4.18 2.50
CA THR A 69 -11.84 -2.74 2.37
C THR A 69 -10.36 -2.40 2.44
N ILE A 70 -9.62 -2.97 3.40
CA ILE A 70 -8.16 -2.79 3.52
C ILE A 70 -7.46 -3.31 2.26
N LEU A 71 -7.86 -4.49 1.75
CA LEU A 71 -7.27 -5.07 0.53
C LEU A 71 -7.47 -4.18 -0.69
N VAL A 72 -8.68 -3.64 -0.89
CA VAL A 72 -8.98 -2.76 -2.01
C VAL A 72 -8.21 -1.43 -1.90
N ILE A 73 -8.25 -0.77 -0.75
CA ILE A 73 -7.58 0.52 -0.54
C ILE A 73 -6.06 0.35 -0.66
N SER A 74 -5.49 -0.64 0.03
CA SER A 74 -4.05 -0.91 -0.01
C SER A 74 -3.60 -1.32 -1.41
N GLY A 75 -4.34 -2.23 -2.05
CA GLY A 75 -4.03 -2.71 -3.39
C GLY A 75 -3.98 -1.56 -4.41
N LEU A 76 -4.97 -0.65 -4.38
CA LEU A 76 -4.99 0.52 -5.24
C LEU A 76 -3.84 1.49 -4.94
N ALA A 77 -3.65 1.84 -3.67
CA ALA A 77 -2.63 2.81 -3.27
C ALA A 77 -1.22 2.33 -3.60
N TYR A 78 -0.88 1.07 -3.31
CA TYR A 78 0.43 0.52 -3.62
C TYR A 78 0.65 0.27 -5.11
N THR A 79 -0.41 -0.04 -5.87
CA THR A 79 -0.31 -0.16 -7.34
C THR A 79 -0.03 1.20 -7.98
N ILE A 80 -0.77 2.24 -7.59
CA ILE A 80 -0.55 3.62 -8.05
C ILE A 80 0.81 4.12 -7.58
N GLY A 81 1.15 3.87 -6.31
CA GLY A 81 2.44 4.18 -5.70
C GLY A 81 3.61 3.55 -6.46
N GLY A 82 3.53 2.25 -6.72
CA GLY A 82 4.52 1.51 -7.49
C GLY A 82 4.67 2.03 -8.91
N ALA A 83 3.57 2.35 -9.60
CA ALA A 83 3.60 2.93 -10.94
C ALA A 83 4.36 4.28 -10.97
N LEU A 84 4.02 5.18 -10.05
CA LEU A 84 4.65 6.50 -9.94
C LEU A 84 6.12 6.38 -9.51
N ALA A 85 6.43 5.52 -8.54
CA ALA A 85 7.80 5.21 -8.16
C ALA A 85 8.62 4.67 -9.34
N GLY A 86 8.03 3.80 -10.16
CA GLY A 86 8.68 3.27 -11.36
C GLY A 86 8.98 4.34 -12.41
N LEU A 87 8.09 5.31 -12.61
CA LEU A 87 8.35 6.47 -13.47
C LEU A 87 9.46 7.36 -12.91
N VAL A 88 9.43 7.65 -11.60
CA VAL A 88 10.46 8.45 -10.92
C VAL A 88 11.82 7.78 -11.01
N ILE A 89 11.93 6.48 -10.70
CA ILE A 89 13.17 5.71 -10.80
C ILE A 89 13.71 5.73 -12.25
N ALA A 90 12.82 5.57 -13.24
CA ALA A 90 13.22 5.62 -14.65
C ALA A 90 13.73 7.00 -15.06
N TYR A 91 13.13 8.08 -14.55
CA TYR A 91 13.59 9.45 -14.79
C TYR A 91 14.96 9.73 -14.13
N LEU A 92 15.14 9.25 -12.90
CA LEU A 92 16.39 9.38 -12.16
C LEU A 92 17.51 8.49 -12.70
N TRP A 93 17.20 7.63 -13.67
CA TRP A 93 18.12 6.59 -14.12
C TRP A 93 19.42 7.15 -14.70
N GLU A 94 19.35 8.24 -15.44
CA GLU A 94 20.52 8.92 -16.02
C GLU A 94 21.15 9.93 -15.07
N LYS A 95 20.46 10.32 -13.99
CA LYS A 95 20.90 11.39 -13.07
C LYS A 95 21.74 10.89 -11.90
N TYR A 96 21.55 9.64 -11.49
CA TYR A 96 22.25 9.06 -10.34
C TYR A 96 22.93 7.74 -10.71
N PRO A 97 24.16 7.46 -10.24
CA PRO A 97 24.84 6.19 -10.56
C PRO A 97 24.31 5.00 -9.75
N SER A 98 23.96 5.22 -8.48
CA SER A 98 23.52 4.14 -7.58
C SER A 98 22.05 3.76 -7.80
N TRP A 99 21.79 2.49 -8.09
CA TRP A 99 20.43 1.95 -8.16
C TRP A 99 19.76 1.93 -6.78
N ILE A 100 20.52 1.80 -5.69
CA ILE A 100 19.99 1.79 -4.33
C ILE A 100 19.35 3.15 -4.01
N ILE A 101 20.05 4.25 -4.29
CA ILE A 101 19.55 5.61 -4.04
C ILE A 101 18.25 5.87 -4.83
N LYS A 102 18.21 5.45 -6.10
CA LYS A 102 16.98 5.57 -6.91
C LYS A 102 15.84 4.78 -6.28
N GLY A 103 16.11 3.56 -5.81
CA GLY A 103 15.12 2.71 -5.16
C GLY A 103 14.60 3.29 -3.84
N LEU A 104 15.47 3.90 -3.02
CA LEU A 104 15.06 4.60 -1.81
C LEU A 104 14.16 5.80 -2.14
N ILE A 105 14.53 6.63 -3.13
CA ILE A 105 13.69 7.76 -3.56
C ILE A 105 12.34 7.26 -4.08
N GLY A 106 12.34 6.20 -4.89
CA GLY A 106 11.11 5.56 -5.33
C GLY A 106 10.26 5.07 -4.17
N GLY A 107 10.88 4.48 -3.14
CA GLY A 107 10.19 4.06 -1.92
C GLY A 107 9.57 5.22 -1.14
N VAL A 108 10.24 6.38 -1.07
CA VAL A 108 9.65 7.60 -0.48
C VAL A 108 8.41 8.05 -1.26
N ILE A 109 8.43 7.95 -2.59
CA ILE A 109 7.24 8.27 -3.41
C ILE A 109 6.08 7.33 -3.09
N VAL A 110 6.35 6.02 -2.96
CA VAL A 110 5.31 5.05 -2.53
C VAL A 110 4.77 5.44 -1.16
N LEU A 111 5.64 5.75 -0.21
CA LEU A 111 5.26 6.11 1.16
C LEU A 111 4.37 7.36 1.22
N LEU A 112 4.73 8.41 0.49
CA LEU A 112 3.94 9.64 0.41
C LEU A 112 2.55 9.37 -0.15
N LEU A 113 2.44 8.48 -1.14
CA LEU A 113 1.15 8.09 -1.70
C LEU A 113 0.35 7.24 -0.72
N SER A 114 0.97 6.26 -0.06
CA SER A 114 0.30 5.50 1.00
C SER A 114 -0.27 6.42 2.09
N PHE A 115 0.44 7.48 2.46
CA PHE A 115 -0.06 8.49 3.40
C PHE A 115 -1.24 9.30 2.82
N LEU A 116 -1.16 9.72 1.55
CA LEU A 116 -2.24 10.43 0.87
C LEU A 116 -3.54 9.59 0.80
N PHE A 117 -3.40 8.27 0.62
CA PHE A 117 -4.51 7.31 0.60
C PHE A 117 -4.99 6.90 2.00
N GLY A 118 -4.42 7.48 3.06
CA GLY A 118 -4.85 7.21 4.44
C GLY A 118 -4.48 5.82 4.95
N ILE A 119 -3.43 5.20 4.41
CA ILE A 119 -2.96 3.90 4.90
C ILE A 119 -2.14 4.13 6.18
N PHE A 120 -2.75 3.78 7.31
CA PHE A 120 -2.12 3.73 8.62
C PHE A 120 -2.09 2.26 9.08
N PRO A 121 -0.98 1.77 9.67
CA PRO A 121 0.02 2.53 10.42
C PRO A 121 1.38 2.72 9.71
N LEU A 122 2.14 3.74 10.15
CA LEU A 122 3.41 4.16 9.54
C LEU A 122 4.50 3.07 9.63
N LEU A 123 4.48 2.27 10.70
CA LEU A 123 5.52 1.29 11.02
C LEU A 123 5.55 0.13 10.01
N GLU A 124 4.38 -0.24 9.50
CA GLU A 124 4.16 -1.31 8.54
C GLU A 124 4.32 -0.75 7.12
N THR A 125 3.80 0.44 6.86
CA THR A 125 3.80 1.06 5.53
C THR A 125 5.19 1.48 5.06
N LEU A 126 6.09 1.88 5.98
CA LEU A 126 7.46 2.27 5.65
C LEU A 126 8.30 1.14 5.03
N PRO A 127 8.47 -0.04 5.68
CA PRO A 127 9.25 -1.13 5.09
C PRO A 127 8.62 -1.63 3.79
N ILE A 128 7.30 -1.69 3.70
CA ILE A 128 6.57 -2.06 2.47
C ILE A 128 6.94 -1.12 1.32
N SER A 129 6.87 0.19 1.56
CA SER A 129 7.13 1.22 0.54
C SER A 129 8.58 1.18 0.05
N LEU A 130 9.54 1.01 0.97
CA LEU A 130 10.96 0.88 0.64
C LEU A 130 11.24 -0.38 -0.18
N ILE A 131 10.63 -1.52 0.18
CA ILE A 131 10.77 -2.78 -0.57
C ILE A 131 10.28 -2.61 -2.01
N ILE A 132 9.12 -1.96 -2.22
CA ILE A 132 8.60 -1.70 -3.58
C ILE A 132 9.60 -0.90 -4.40
N GLY A 133 10.09 0.23 -3.87
CA GLY A 133 11.05 1.08 -4.57
C GLY A 133 12.37 0.36 -4.90
N LEU A 134 12.90 -0.41 -3.95
CA LEU A 134 14.13 -1.19 -4.13
C LEU A 134 13.96 -2.30 -5.17
N LEU A 135 12.84 -3.04 -5.15
CA LEU A 135 12.56 -4.10 -6.13
C LEU A 135 12.45 -3.55 -7.55
N ILE A 136 11.76 -2.43 -7.73
CA ILE A 136 11.64 -1.78 -9.05
C ILE A 136 13.03 -1.35 -9.55
N SER A 137 13.81 -0.68 -8.71
CA SER A 137 15.14 -0.19 -9.08
C SER A 137 16.12 -1.33 -9.37
N PHE A 138 16.12 -2.38 -8.53
CA PHE A 138 16.90 -3.59 -8.74
C PHE A 138 16.57 -4.24 -10.09
N ARG A 139 15.26 -4.36 -10.41
CA ARG A 139 14.84 -4.98 -11.66
C ARG A 139 15.25 -4.18 -12.90
N LEU A 140 15.19 -2.86 -12.84
CA LEU A 140 15.68 -1.99 -13.91
C LEU A 140 17.20 -2.09 -14.06
N ASN A 141 17.94 -2.24 -12.96
CA ASN A 141 19.39 -2.43 -12.98
C ASN A 141 19.78 -3.72 -13.71
N GLU A 142 19.10 -4.81 -13.38
CA GLU A 142 19.30 -6.11 -14.03
C GLU A 142 18.99 -6.09 -15.53
N ILE A 143 17.98 -5.33 -15.95
CA ILE A 143 17.68 -5.16 -17.38
C ILE A 143 18.78 -4.36 -18.07
N ASN A 144 19.27 -3.29 -17.44
CA ASN A 144 20.28 -2.41 -18.04
C ASN A 144 21.66 -3.09 -18.15
N LYS A 145 21.99 -4.04 -17.27
CA LYS A 145 23.24 -4.83 -17.38
C LYS A 145 23.23 -5.87 -18.50
N LYS A 146 22.05 -6.24 -19.00
CA LYS A 146 21.87 -7.26 -20.05
C LYS A 146 21.80 -6.67 -21.46
N VAL A 147 21.81 -5.35 -21.58
CA VAL A 147 21.86 -4.58 -22.82
C VAL A 147 23.26 -4.02 -22.98
#